data_AF-A0A9E1IE80-F1
#
_entry.id   AF-A0A9E1IE80-F1
#
_cell.length_a   1.000
_cell.length_b   1.000
_cell.length_c   1.000
_cell.angle_alpha   90.00
_cell.angle_beta   90.00
_cell.angle_gamma   90.00
#
_symmetry.space_group_name_H-M   'P 1'
#
loop_
_entity.id
_entity.type
_entity.pdbx_description
1 polymer ?
#
loop_
_entity_poly.entity_id
_entity_poly.type
_entity_poly.pdbx_seq_one_letter_code
_entity_poly.pdbx_strand_id
1 'polypeptide(L)'
;MSRYYKPSAIDAAGNMVANSQDVAYWGRALLSGQVLSADSTEEQVANPIPLTTDIAYGLGVYVFGSGDDLELGHLGSVNGNTSWMGHRPSDDATLVVMANGWIEDSPYGSEYILEVSDALWETVLGVD
;
A
#
# COMPACT_ATOMS: atom_id res chain seq x y z
N MET A 1 18.60 -10.06 24.94
CA MET A 1 17.68 -10.01 23.78
C MET A 1 18.42 -10.57 22.57
N SER A 2 17.84 -11.58 21.91
CA SER A 2 18.47 -12.23 20.74
C SER A 2 18.49 -11.27 19.55
N ARG A 3 19.68 -11.03 18.97
CA ARG A 3 19.92 -10.15 17.81
C ARG A 3 19.74 -10.88 16.46
N TYR A 4 18.74 -11.77 16.34
CA TYR A 4 18.58 -12.57 15.13
C TYR A 4 17.25 -12.23 14.43
N TYR A 5 17.28 -11.20 13.59
CA TYR A 5 16.22 -10.92 12.63
C TYR A 5 16.51 -11.70 11.33
N LYS A 6 15.57 -12.55 10.90
CA LYS A 6 15.58 -13.23 9.60
C LYS A 6 14.55 -12.56 8.70
N PRO A 7 14.95 -11.63 7.80
CA PRO A 7 14.01 -11.08 6.83
C PRO A 7 13.23 -12.17 6.09
N SER A 8 13.91 -13.28 5.78
CA SER A 8 13.33 -14.42 5.08
C SER A 8 12.31 -15.25 5.87
N ALA A 9 12.12 -15.01 7.18
CA ALA A 9 11.18 -15.79 7.98
C ALA A 9 9.71 -15.45 7.72
N ILE A 10 9.41 -14.28 7.16
CA ILE A 10 8.05 -13.88 6.77
C ILE A 10 7.65 -14.42 5.38
N ASP A 11 8.62 -14.95 4.62
CA ASP A 11 8.41 -15.60 3.32
C ASP A 11 7.52 -14.75 2.37
N ALA A 12 6.60 -15.37 1.64
CA ALA A 12 5.68 -14.71 0.71
C ALA A 12 4.82 -13.59 1.33
N ALA A 13 4.67 -13.54 2.67
CA ALA A 13 3.88 -12.49 3.32
C ALA A 13 4.61 -11.15 3.46
N GLY A 14 5.93 -11.07 3.21
CA GLY A 14 6.65 -9.80 3.35
C GLY A 14 8.15 -9.80 3.05
N ASN A 15 8.71 -10.87 2.47
CA ASN A 15 10.15 -10.97 2.18
C ASN A 15 10.49 -10.53 0.74
N MET A 16 9.59 -9.83 0.05
CA MET A 16 9.92 -9.23 -1.24
C MET A 16 10.90 -8.07 -1.05
N VAL A 17 11.90 -7.97 -1.92
CA VAL A 17 12.88 -6.89 -1.95
C VAL A 17 12.79 -6.19 -3.30
N ALA A 18 12.47 -4.90 -3.29
CA ALA A 18 12.31 -4.07 -4.47
C ALA A 18 12.64 -2.61 -4.15
N ASN A 19 12.86 -1.79 -5.18
CA ASN A 19 12.90 -0.33 -5.04
C ASN A 19 11.48 0.26 -5.27
N SER A 20 11.31 1.56 -4.99
CA SER A 20 10.00 2.21 -5.12
C SER A 20 9.46 2.22 -6.54
N GLN A 21 10.33 2.32 -7.55
CA GLN A 21 9.93 2.31 -8.96
C GLN A 21 9.36 0.95 -9.39
N ASP A 22 10.02 -0.15 -9.01
CA ASP A 22 9.53 -1.49 -9.31
C ASP A 22 8.19 -1.78 -8.61
N VAL A 23 8.05 -1.33 -7.36
CA VAL A 23 6.78 -1.46 -6.61
C VAL A 23 5.67 -0.62 -7.25
N ALA A 24 5.98 0.58 -7.75
CA ALA A 24 5.01 1.43 -8.45
C ALA A 24 4.54 0.77 -9.76
N TYR A 25 5.46 0.18 -10.53
CA TYR A 25 5.10 -0.56 -11.73
C TYR A 25 4.27 -1.80 -11.43
N TRP A 26 4.63 -2.56 -10.40
CA TRP A 26 3.86 -3.72 -9.97
C TRP A 26 2.45 -3.31 -9.52
N GLY A 27 2.35 -2.31 -8.65
CA GLY A 27 1.08 -1.81 -8.13
C GLY A 27 0.15 -1.35 -9.25
N ARG A 28 0.66 -0.52 -10.17
CA ARG A 28 -0.08 -0.08 -11.35
C ARG A 28 -0.54 -1.27 -12.19
N ALA A 29 0.35 -2.20 -12.55
CA ALA A 29 0.00 -3.33 -13.39
C ALA A 29 -1.06 -4.23 -12.75
N LEU A 30 -0.93 -4.52 -11.44
CA LEU A 30 -1.88 -5.35 -10.71
C LEU A 30 -3.26 -4.68 -10.63
N LEU A 31 -3.31 -3.43 -10.15
CA LEU A 31 -4.55 -2.75 -9.79
C LEU A 31 -5.26 -2.11 -11.00
N SER A 32 -4.57 -1.95 -12.14
CA SER A 32 -5.21 -1.59 -13.43
C SER A 32 -5.65 -2.81 -14.26
N GLY A 33 -5.56 -4.03 -13.71
CA GLY A 33 -6.06 -5.24 -14.36
C GLY A 33 -5.17 -5.80 -15.47
N GLN A 34 -3.86 -5.48 -15.48
CA GLN A 34 -2.91 -6.02 -16.48
C GLN A 34 -2.35 -7.39 -16.10
N VAL A 35 -2.46 -7.78 -14.83
CA VAL A 35 -1.84 -9.01 -14.29
C VAL A 35 -2.85 -10.16 -14.19
N LEU A 36 -4.08 -9.87 -13.78
CA LEU A 36 -5.13 -10.87 -13.58
C LEU A 36 -6.20 -10.79 -14.69
N SER A 37 -7.05 -11.81 -14.79
CA SER A 37 -8.28 -11.70 -15.59
C SER A 37 -9.19 -10.64 -14.98
N ALA A 38 -10.11 -10.10 -15.80
CA ALA A 38 -11.11 -9.13 -15.33
C ALA A 38 -11.89 -9.66 -14.11
N ASP A 39 -12.36 -10.91 -14.17
CA ASP A 39 -13.09 -11.55 -13.08
C ASP A 39 -12.25 -11.60 -11.78
N SER A 40 -10.98 -11.99 -11.86
CA SER A 40 -10.11 -12.05 -10.67
C SER A 40 -9.68 -10.67 -10.15
N THR A 41 -9.58 -9.67 -11.03
CA THR A 41 -9.38 -8.27 -10.63
C THR A 41 -10.60 -7.75 -9.89
N GLU A 42 -11.81 -8.02 -10.36
CA GLU A 42 -13.05 -7.65 -9.67
C GLU A 42 -13.15 -8.35 -8.30
N GLU A 43 -12.84 -9.65 -8.24
CA GLU A 43 -12.85 -10.43 -7.01
C GLU A 43 -11.90 -9.90 -5.93
N GLN A 44 -10.80 -9.22 -6.29
CA GLN A 44 -9.88 -8.64 -5.29
C GLN A 44 -10.58 -7.67 -4.34
N VAL A 45 -11.60 -6.96 -4.81
CA VAL A 45 -12.24 -5.86 -4.06
C VAL A 45 -13.76 -5.98 -3.96
N ALA A 46 -14.37 -7.07 -4.46
CA ALA A 46 -15.82 -7.22 -4.52
C ALA A 46 -16.52 -7.29 -3.14
N ASN A 47 -15.90 -7.96 -2.15
CA ASN A 47 -16.47 -8.15 -0.81
C ASN A 47 -15.42 -7.91 0.28
N PRO A 48 -14.91 -6.68 0.42
CA PRO A 48 -13.85 -6.39 1.36
C PRO A 48 -14.40 -6.42 2.79
N ILE A 49 -13.56 -6.87 3.73
CA ILE A 49 -13.90 -6.89 5.15
C ILE A 49 -13.65 -5.49 5.73
N PRO A 50 -14.65 -4.82 6.32
CA PRO A 50 -14.45 -3.51 6.93
C PRO A 50 -13.46 -3.59 8.09
N LEU A 51 -12.46 -2.70 8.09
CA LEU A 51 -11.51 -2.52 9.19
C LEU A 51 -11.89 -1.29 10.04
N THR A 52 -12.30 -0.21 9.37
CA THR A 52 -12.84 1.02 9.98
C THR A 52 -14.03 1.52 9.14
N THR A 53 -14.50 2.74 9.38
CA THR A 53 -15.56 3.37 8.56
C THR A 53 -15.13 3.59 7.11
N ASP A 54 -13.87 3.94 6.89
CA ASP A 54 -13.36 4.38 5.58
C ASP A 54 -12.31 3.42 4.98
N ILE A 55 -11.99 2.35 5.71
CA ILE A 55 -10.98 1.36 5.32
C ILE A 55 -11.61 -0.04 5.35
N ALA A 56 -11.46 -0.76 4.25
CA ALA A 56 -11.78 -2.17 4.15
C ALA A 56 -10.61 -2.96 3.56
N TYR A 57 -10.66 -4.29 3.67
CA TYR A 57 -9.59 -5.18 3.20
C TYR A 57 -10.15 -6.29 2.33
N GLY A 58 -9.74 -6.30 1.06
CA GLY A 58 -10.09 -7.31 0.08
C GLY A 58 -9.12 -8.50 0.08
N LEU A 59 -8.92 -9.10 -1.09
CA LEU A 59 -7.96 -10.20 -1.26
C LEU A 59 -6.54 -9.65 -1.42
N GLY A 60 -5.91 -9.32 -0.28
CA GLY A 60 -4.53 -8.82 -0.27
C GLY A 60 -4.40 -7.36 -0.71
N VAL A 61 -5.47 -6.58 -0.61
CA VAL A 61 -5.54 -5.17 -1.02
C VAL A 61 -6.34 -4.40 0.02
N TYR A 62 -5.78 -3.31 0.53
CA TYR A 62 -6.54 -2.32 1.27
C TYR A 62 -7.38 -1.48 0.30
N VAL A 63 -8.60 -1.18 0.72
CA VAL A 63 -9.56 -0.33 0.03
C VAL A 63 -9.79 0.90 0.92
N PHE A 64 -9.32 2.06 0.49
CA PHE A 64 -9.51 3.34 1.16
C PHE A 64 -10.51 4.18 0.37
N GLY A 65 -11.53 4.71 1.06
CA GLY A 65 -12.52 5.58 0.43
C GLY A 65 -13.40 4.88 -0.61
N SER A 66 -13.99 5.68 -1.51
CA SER A 66 -14.86 5.20 -2.59
C SER A 66 -15.01 6.27 -3.69
N GLY A 67 -15.52 5.88 -4.86
CA GLY A 67 -15.72 6.82 -5.97
C GLY A 67 -14.40 7.40 -6.47
N ASP A 68 -14.34 8.73 -6.61
CA ASP A 68 -13.14 9.43 -7.09
C ASP A 68 -12.01 9.47 -6.05
N ASP A 69 -12.35 9.29 -4.76
CA ASP A 69 -11.39 9.21 -3.64
C ASP A 69 -10.89 7.78 -3.39
N LEU A 70 -11.28 6.81 -4.24
CA LEU A 70 -10.88 5.42 -4.08
C LEU A 70 -9.37 5.26 -4.25
N GLU A 71 -8.72 4.74 -3.22
CA GLU A 71 -7.32 4.33 -3.26
C GLU A 71 -7.19 2.84 -2.89
N LEU A 72 -6.53 2.09 -3.77
CA LEU A 72 -6.28 0.66 -3.61
C LEU A 72 -4.79 0.45 -3.35
N GLY A 73 -4.43 -0.35 -2.35
CA GLY A 73 -3.02 -0.43 -2.00
C GLY A 73 -2.64 -1.46 -0.97
N HIS A 74 -1.38 -1.38 -0.53
CA HIS A 74 -0.90 -2.22 0.57
C HIS A 74 0.19 -1.54 1.41
N LEU A 75 0.06 -1.70 2.73
CA LEU A 75 1.06 -1.32 3.71
C LEU A 75 2.13 -2.41 3.85
N GLY A 76 3.40 -2.02 3.93
CA GLY A 76 4.51 -2.91 4.24
C GLY A 76 5.17 -2.48 5.54
N SER A 77 5.42 -3.42 6.44
CA SER A 77 6.17 -3.17 7.66
C SER A 77 6.96 -4.41 8.05
N VAL A 78 8.29 -4.32 7.92
CA VAL A 78 9.24 -5.34 8.38
C VAL A 78 10.41 -4.65 9.09
N ASN A 79 11.05 -5.27 10.08
CA ASN A 79 11.97 -4.56 10.98
C ASN A 79 12.91 -3.58 10.26
N GLY A 80 12.81 -2.29 10.62
CA GLY A 80 13.60 -1.20 10.06
C GLY A 80 13.15 -0.66 8.69
N ASN A 81 12.05 -1.15 8.13
CA ASN A 81 11.50 -0.72 6.84
C ASN A 81 9.97 -0.62 6.89
N THR A 82 9.45 0.47 6.35
CA THR A 82 8.01 0.66 6.16
C THR A 82 7.75 1.18 4.75
N SER A 83 6.61 0.79 4.18
CA SER A 83 6.22 1.22 2.84
C SER A 83 4.71 1.39 2.71
N TRP A 84 4.30 2.24 1.79
CA TRP A 84 2.96 2.30 1.23
C TRP A 84 3.05 2.24 -0.29
N MET A 85 2.16 1.48 -0.92
CA MET A 85 1.88 1.56 -2.35
C MET A 85 0.38 1.75 -2.50
N GLY A 86 -0.02 2.87 -3.09
CA GLY A 86 -1.41 3.23 -3.34
C GLY A 86 -1.64 3.57 -4.81
N HIS A 87 -2.75 3.11 -5.37
CA HIS A 87 -3.20 3.39 -6.72
C HIS A 87 -4.59 4.02 -6.68
N ARG A 88 -4.74 5.17 -7.34
CA ARG A 88 -6.02 5.84 -7.56
C ARG A 88 -6.47 5.58 -9.00
N PRO A 89 -7.52 4.75 -9.22
CA PRO A 89 -7.98 4.45 -10.57
C PRO A 89 -8.55 5.67 -11.30
N SER A 90 -9.15 6.62 -10.58
CA SER A 90 -9.66 7.89 -11.11
C SER A 90 -8.57 8.74 -11.77
N ASP A 91 -7.36 8.71 -11.20
CA ASP A 91 -6.20 9.49 -11.65
C ASP A 91 -5.24 8.70 -12.57
N ASP A 92 -5.44 7.38 -12.74
CA ASP A 92 -4.47 6.46 -13.37
C ASP A 92 -3.05 6.64 -12.83
N ALA A 93 -2.96 6.84 -11.50
CA ALA A 93 -1.74 7.19 -10.80
C ALA A 93 -1.42 6.16 -9.71
N THR A 94 -0.14 5.84 -9.54
CA THR A 94 0.35 4.98 -8.45
C THR A 94 1.45 5.72 -7.71
N LEU A 95 1.32 5.80 -6.40
CA LEU A 95 2.26 6.43 -5.50
C LEU A 95 2.88 5.38 -4.59
N VAL A 96 4.19 5.50 -4.37
CA VAL A 96 4.93 4.64 -3.45
C VAL A 96 5.77 5.47 -2.51
N VAL A 97 5.59 5.24 -1.21
CA VAL A 97 6.45 5.77 -0.16
C VAL A 97 7.22 4.62 0.46
N MET A 98 8.53 4.77 0.64
CA MET A 98 9.38 3.83 1.36
C MET A 98 10.25 4.59 2.34
N ALA A 99 10.34 4.07 3.56
CA ALA A 99 11.11 4.69 4.62
C ALA A 99 11.92 3.65 5.41
N ASN A 100 13.18 4.00 5.67
CA ASN A 100 14.08 3.22 6.51
C ASN A 100 13.80 3.57 7.97
N GLY A 101 12.73 3.01 8.52
CA GLY A 101 12.28 3.25 9.88
C GLY A 101 11.29 2.18 10.31
N TRP A 102 11.33 1.84 11.60
CA TRP A 102 10.33 0.98 12.20
C TRP A 102 9.14 1.81 12.68
N ILE A 103 7.98 1.19 12.65
CA ILE A 103 6.71 1.84 12.95
C ILE A 103 6.64 2.36 14.41
N GLU A 104 7.31 1.66 15.33
CA GLU A 104 7.37 2.04 16.76
C GLU A 104 8.43 3.12 17.05
N ASP A 105 9.40 3.30 16.13
CA ASP A 105 10.45 4.31 16.26
C ASP A 105 10.04 5.67 15.66
N SER A 106 8.88 5.73 15.00
CA SER A 106 8.34 6.95 14.40
C SER A 106 7.65 7.83 15.46
N PRO A 107 7.95 9.14 15.52
CA PRO A 107 7.22 10.08 16.40
C PRO A 107 5.74 10.23 16.02
N TYR A 108 5.36 9.75 14.83
CA TYR A 108 4.02 9.78 14.26
C TYR A 108 3.29 8.42 14.39
N GLY A 109 3.88 7.43 15.08
CA GLY A 109 3.27 6.12 15.29
C GLY A 109 3.07 5.33 13.99
N SER A 110 2.03 4.50 13.95
CA SER A 110 1.83 3.52 12.88
C SER A 110 1.27 4.03 11.57
N GLU A 111 0.78 5.26 11.56
CA GLU A 111 0.03 5.82 10.45
C GLU A 111 0.87 6.78 9.60
N TYR A 112 2.08 7.11 10.05
CA TYR A 112 2.90 8.16 9.46
C TYR A 112 3.15 8.01 7.97
N ILE A 113 3.24 6.78 7.46
CA ILE A 113 3.49 6.56 6.04
C ILE A 113 2.26 6.82 5.19
N LEU A 114 1.06 6.67 5.76
CA LEU A 114 -0.20 7.08 5.15
C LEU A 114 -0.36 8.60 5.22
N GLU A 115 0.02 9.23 6.33
CA GLU A 115 0.02 10.71 6.43
C GLU A 115 0.94 11.35 5.38
N VAL A 116 2.13 10.78 5.18
CA VAL A 116 3.04 11.21 4.10
C VAL A 116 2.43 10.96 2.73
N SER A 117 1.73 9.83 2.54
CA SER A 117 1.05 9.53 1.28
C SER A 117 -0.04 10.55 0.95
N ASP A 118 -0.90 10.88 1.91
CA ASP A 118 -1.97 11.87 1.73
C ASP A 118 -1.41 13.24 1.34
N ALA A 119 -0.40 13.72 2.07
CA ALA A 119 0.25 15.00 1.75
C ALA A 119 0.90 15.00 0.35
N LEU A 120 1.43 13.85 -0.09
CA LEU A 120 1.98 13.73 -1.44
C LEU A 120 0.87 13.70 -2.50
N TRP A 121 -0.29 13.09 -2.23
CA TRP A 121 -1.41 13.12 -3.15
C TRP A 121 -1.94 14.54 -3.37
N GLU A 122 -2.06 15.34 -2.30
CA GLU A 122 -2.39 16.78 -2.39
C GLU A 122 -1.40 17.51 -3.31
N THR A 123 -0.10 17.26 -3.12
CA THR A 123 0.97 17.86 -3.92
C THR A 123 0.95 17.42 -5.39
N VAL A 124 0.73 16.12 -5.65
CA VAL A 124 0.77 15.53 -7.00
C VAL A 124 -0.46 15.93 -7.81
N LEU A 125 -1.63 16.00 -7.18
CA LEU A 125 -2.90 16.33 -7.83
C LEU A 125 -3.18 17.85 -7.86
N GLY A 126 -2.39 18.65 -7.14
CA GLY A 126 -2.49 20.12 -7.17
C GLY A 126 -3.74 20.64 -6.48
N VAL A 127 -4.21 19.94 -5.45
CA VAL A 127 -5.33 20.32 -4.58
C VAL A 127 -4.74 20.91 -3.30
N ASP A 128 -4.51 22.24 -3.31
CA ASP A 128 -4.19 23.05 -2.12
C ASP A 128 -5.46 23.51 -1.38
#